data_AF-A0A9W6K2B2-F1
#
_entry.id   AF-A0A9W6K2B2-F1
#
_cell.length_a   1.000
_cell.length_b   1.000
_cell.length_c   1.000
_cell.angle_alpha   90.00
_cell.angle_beta   90.00
_cell.angle_gamma   90.00
#
_symmetry.space_group_name_H-M   'P 1'
#
loop_
_entity.id
_entity.type
_entity.pdbx_description
1 polymer ?
#
loop_
_entity_poly.entity_id
_entity_poly.type
_entity_poly.pdbx_seq_one_letter_code
_entity_poly.pdbx_strand_id
1 'polypeptide(L)' 'MTHLQPTLHFVAFRGDEFWSAVRIWGRPDFIHRRWDQRAKREIAPGDTIIFATGSEADPPSGYNGNDLDEPSP' A
#
# COMPACT_ATOMS: atom_id res chain seq x y z
N MET A 1 -22.98 -7.50 -13.06
CA MET A 1 -21.99 -6.58 -12.46
C MET A 1 -21.47 -7.28 -11.22
N THR A 2 -20.34 -7.97 -11.33
CA THR A 2 -19.66 -8.52 -10.16
C THR A 2 -19.10 -7.34 -9.37
N HIS A 3 -19.68 -7.05 -8.20
CA HIS A 3 -19.06 -6.13 -7.26
C HIS A 3 -17.73 -6.76 -6.84
N LEU A 4 -16.61 -6.20 -7.33
CA LEU A 4 -15.33 -6.38 -6.67
C LEU A 4 -15.51 -5.83 -5.25
N GLN A 5 -15.27 -6.66 -4.24
CA GLN A 5 -15.31 -6.21 -2.86
C GLN A 5 -14.20 -5.17 -2.67
N PRO A 6 -14.46 -4.03 -2.00
CA PRO A 6 -13.42 -3.08 -1.62
C PRO A 6 -12.28 -3.77 -0.89
N THR A 7 -11.02 -3.43 -1.23
CA THR A 7 -9.84 -4.00 -0.58
C THR A 7 -9.16 -3.03 0.38
N LEU A 8 -8.45 -3.56 1.38
CA LEU A 8 -7.67 -2.82 2.36
C LEU A 8 -6.18 -2.89 2.04
N HIS A 9 -5.57 -1.73 1.80
CA HIS A 9 -4.16 -1.57 1.43
C HIS A 9 -3.39 -0.91 2.56
N PHE A 10 -2.29 -1.53 2.98
CA PHE A 10 -1.35 -0.94 3.94
C PHE A 10 -0.08 -0.52 3.21
N VAL A 11 0.30 0.76 3.30
CA VAL A 11 1.43 1.35 2.58
C VAL A 11 2.51 1.84 3.56
N ALA A 12 3.75 1.46 3.29
CA ALA A 12 4.96 1.92 3.99
C ALA A 12 5.08 1.55 5.47
N PHE A 13 4.33 0.55 5.94
CA PHE A 13 4.49 -0.02 7.28
C PHE A 13 5.84 -0.75 7.43
N ARG A 14 6.52 -0.52 8.55
CA ARG A 14 7.87 -1.05 8.84
C ARG A 14 8.05 -1.59 10.25
N GLY A 15 7.15 -1.26 11.19
CA GLY A 15 7.28 -1.63 12.60
C GLY A 15 5.95 -1.92 13.28
N ASP A 16 5.91 -1.65 14.59
CA ASP A 16 4.78 -1.99 15.46
C ASP A 16 3.49 -1.23 15.09
N GLU A 17 3.60 -0.11 14.37
CA GLU A 17 2.44 0.63 13.86
C GLU A 17 1.56 -0.23 12.95
N PHE A 18 2.11 -1.27 12.32
CA PHE A 18 1.36 -2.28 11.58
C PHE A 18 0.29 -2.95 12.45
N TRP A 19 0.66 -3.41 13.65
CA TRP A 19 -0.27 -4.13 14.53
C TRP A 19 -1.34 -3.22 15.12
N SER A 20 -1.00 -1.95 15.36
CA SER A 20 -1.97 -0.93 15.76
C SER A 20 -2.99 -0.69 14.64
N ALA A 21 -2.54 -0.57 13.39
CA ALA A 21 -3.43 -0.41 12.24
C ALA A 21 -4.32 -1.65 12.02
N VAL A 22 -3.77 -2.86 12.16
CA VAL A 22 -4.55 -4.11 12.07
C VAL A 22 -5.67 -4.16 13.09
N ARG A 23 -5.46 -3.67 14.32
CA ARG A 23 -6.50 -3.63 15.37
C ARG A 23 -7.66 -2.69 15.04
N ILE A 24 -7.42 -1.64 14.26
CA ILE A 24 -8.42 -0.61 13.94
C ILE A 24 -9.14 -0.94 12.63
N TRP A 25 -8.38 -1.31 11.60
CA TRP A 25 -8.87 -1.44 10.22
C TRP A 25 -9.06 -2.90 9.78
N GLY A 26 -8.49 -3.86 10.53
CA GLY A 26 -8.44 -5.26 10.12
C GLY A 26 -7.13 -5.62 9.40
N ARG A 27 -7.01 -6.90 9.03
CA ARG A 27 -5.83 -7.40 8.30
C ARG A 27 -5.90 -6.89 6.85
N PRO A 28 -4.81 -6.32 6.30
CA PRO A 28 -4.82 -5.85 4.92
C PRO A 28 -4.85 -7.00 3.91
N ASP A 29 -5.48 -6.74 2.77
CA ASP A 29 -5.43 -7.59 1.59
C ASP A 29 -4.10 -7.42 0.84
N PHE A 30 -3.59 -6.18 0.82
CA PHE A 30 -2.32 -5.83 0.17
C PHE A 30 -1.39 -5.06 1.11
N ILE A 31 -0.11 -5.42 1.09
CA ILE A 31 0.94 -4.70 1.82
C ILE A 31 1.94 -4.17 0.80
N HIS A 32 2.00 -2.85 0.70
CA HIS A 32 2.93 -2.12 -0.15
C HIS A 32 4.12 -1.66 0.68
N ARG A 33 5.34 -2.09 0.30
CA ARG A 33 6.57 -1.67 0.99
C ARG A 33 6.74 -0.14 0.95
N ARG A 34 6.23 0.54 -0.07
CA ARG A 34 6.34 1.98 -0.27
C ARG A 34 5.18 2.45 -1.15
N TRP A 35 4.93 3.75 -1.18
CA TRP A 35 4.07 4.34 -2.20
C TRP A 35 4.83 4.37 -3.52
N ASP A 36 4.47 3.52 -4.49
CA ASP A 36 5.13 3.40 -5.80
C ASP A 36 4.12 3.25 -6.95
N GLN A 37 4.63 3.07 -8.18
CA GLN A 37 3.77 2.96 -9.37
C GLN A 37 2.92 1.70 -9.36
N ARG A 38 3.36 0.62 -8.70
CA ARG A 38 2.57 -0.60 -8.57
C ARG A 38 1.43 -0.39 -7.58
N ALA A 39 1.72 0.12 -6.38
CA ALA A 39 0.72 0.46 -5.37
C ALA A 39 -0.38 1.36 -5.95
N LYS A 40 0.01 2.38 -6.73
CA LYS A 40 -0.94 3.29 -7.38
C LYS A 40 -1.82 2.61 -8.43
N ARG A 41 -1.30 1.63 -9.16
CA ARG A 41 -2.06 0.90 -10.20
C ARG A 41 -3.00 -0.16 -9.65
N GLU A 42 -2.70 -0.68 -8.46
CA GLU A 42 -3.50 -1.72 -7.80
C GLU A 42 -4.68 -1.17 -6.99
N ILE A 43 -4.77 0.16 -6.80
CA ILE A 43 -5.90 0.81 -6.12
C ILE A 43 -7.06 1.00 -7.10
N ALA A 44 -8.24 0.57 -6.67
CA ALA A 44 -9.51 0.73 -7.37
C ALA A 44 -10.48 1.66 -6.59
N PRO A 45 -11.50 2.23 -7.26
CA PRO A 45 -12.54 2.97 -6.58
C PRO A 45 -13.25 2.13 -5.51
N GLY A 46 -13.26 2.62 -4.28
CA GLY A 46 -13.87 1.95 -3.13
C GLY A 46 -12.86 1.39 -2.14
N ASP A 47 -11.62 1.18 -2.56
CA ASP A 47 -10.56 0.65 -1.69
C ASP A 47 -10.24 1.61 -0.54
N THR A 48 -9.79 1.04 0.58
CA THR A 48 -9.29 1.79 1.73
C THR A 48 -7.77 1.68 1.78
N ILE A 49 -7.10 2.82 1.82
CA ILE A 49 -5.63 2.88 1.83
C ILE A 49 -5.17 3.55 3.12
N ILE A 50 -4.36 2.84 3.89
CA ILE A 50 -3.74 3.34 5.11
C ILE A 50 -2.26 3.53 4.87
N PHE A 51 -1.78 4.77 5.05
CA PHE A 51 -0.38 5.12 4.95
C PHE A 51 0.23 5.17 6.36
N ALA A 52 1.31 4.42 6.59
CA ALA A 52 2.12 4.58 7.81
C ALA A 52 2.88 5.91 7.83
N THR A 53 3.25 6.40 6.65
CA THR A 53 3.94 7.67 6.41
C THR A 53 3.50 8.28 5.09
N GLY A 54 3.40 9.60 5.02
CA GLY A 54 3.02 10.30 3.79
C GLY A 54 1.54 10.10 3.44
N SER A 55 1.19 10.34 2.18
CA SER A 55 -0.17 10.24 1.65
C SER A 55 -0.21 10.00 0.14
N GLU A 56 -1.41 9.82 -0.41
CA GLU A 56 -1.63 9.73 -1.86
C GLU A 56 -1.19 10.97 -2.65
N ALA A 57 -1.07 12.12 -1.98
CA ALA A 57 -0.63 13.38 -2.59
C ALA A 57 0.88 13.42 -2.83
N ASP A 58 1.64 12.52 -2.20
CA ASP A 58 3.09 12.45 -2.40
C ASP A 58 3.43 11.82 -3.75
N PRO A 59 4.54 12.26 -4.39
CA PRO A 59 5.02 11.60 -5.59
C PRO A 59 5.35 10.13 -5.28
N PRO A 60 4.89 9.16 -6.10
CA PRO A 60 5.28 7.78 -5.93
C PRO A 60 6.80 7.62 -6.02
N SER A 61 7.36 6.69 -5.25
CA SER A 61 8.75 6.29 -5.34
C SER A 61 9.12 5.93 -6.78
N GLY A 62 10.30 6.37 -7.21
CA GLY A 62 10.86 5.99 -8.53
C GLY A 62 11.21 4.50 -8.63
N TYR A 63 11.23 3.79 -7.49
CA TYR A 63 11.45 2.35 -7.41
C TYR A 63 10.14 1.66 -7.06
N ASN A 64 9.83 0.58 -7.77
CA ASN A 64 8.75 -0.30 -7.34
C ASN A 64 9.21 -1.17 -6.16
N GLY A 65 8.25 -1.63 -5.36
CA GLY A 65 8.44 -2.70 -4.41
C GLY A 65 8.71 -3.99 -5.15
N ASN A 66 9.97 -4.21 -5.49
CA ASN A 66 10.42 -5.46 -6.10
C ASN A 66 10.65 -6.52 -5.01
N ASP A 67 10.52 -7.79 -5.40
CA ASP A 67 11.00 -8.94 -4.61
C ASP A 67 12.55 -8.96 -4.55
N LEU A 68 13.21 -8.29 -5.49
CA LEU A 68 14.66 -8.10 -5.59
C LEU A 68 14.96 -6.61 -5.84
N ASP A 69 15.78 -5.98 -5.01
CA ASP A 69 16.21 -4.60 -5.26
C ASP A 69 17.01 -4.59 -6.58
N GLU A 70 16.39 -4.17 -7.68
CA GLU A 70 17.10 -3.98 -8.94
C GLU A 70 18.05 -2.78 -8.77
N PRO A 71 19.35 -2.95 -9.02
CA PRO A 71 20.26 -1.82 -8.97
C PRO A 71 19.83 -0.80 -10.03
N SER A 72 19.85 0.48 -9.66
CA SER A 72 19.69 1.56 -10.63
C SER A 72 20.72 1.41 -11.76
N PRO A 73 20.36 1.75 -13.01
CA PRO A 73 21.29 1.71 -14.14
C PRO A 73 22.51 2.62 -13.94
#